data_AF-A0A250WX91-F1
#
_entry.id   AF-A0A250WX91-F1
#
_cell.length_a   1.000
_cell.length_b   1.000
_cell.length_c   1.000
_cell.angle_alpha   90.00
_cell.angle_beta   90.00
_cell.angle_gamma   90.00
#
_symmetry.space_group_name_H-M   'P 1'
#
loop_
_entity.id
_entity.type
_entity.pdbx_description
1 polymer ?
#
loop_
_entity_poly.entity_id
_entity_poly.type
_entity_poly.pdbx_seq_one_letter_code
_entity_poly.pdbx_strand_id
1 'polypeptide(L)'
;MRLSNATPPFHQSLRTCRSKVIVAAAKDKKGSKKGVSALAGLIKKKIDAEAESQNLKLLQEGERASPSQYAEPEVRGLLFDMINSYYKATKRFLVDGVDLSQLPEAIFLANMCILAHNRFQEGVTDPQFIYANKAALELWDATWNEMIGMPSRLSAAPDQAVQEDRLALLDAAANSKSGFVENYEGWRVGLSGKRFKIKGVTLFNVVDFTGDKIGQAAVFNQYELEDGTVVQVTGDVWQPAEIEVPPSAGDVEAAEVAVEEQAAAVRHLKEALGKTNMDPEVQAAVAELKARKEKMQVLKSKFEEAVAASDAAFDSD
;
A
#
# COMPACT_ATOMS: atom_id res chain seq x y z
N MET A 1 -12.01 -31.39 -38.46
CA MET A 1 -12.85 -31.05 -37.30
C MET A 1 -11.94 -30.63 -36.17
N ARG A 2 -11.78 -29.31 -35.95
CA ARG A 2 -11.01 -28.76 -34.83
C ARG A 2 -11.99 -28.49 -33.69
N LEU A 3 -11.76 -29.09 -32.53
CA LEU A 3 -12.52 -28.83 -31.31
C LEU A 3 -11.93 -27.56 -30.66
N SER A 4 -12.78 -26.55 -30.54
CA SER A 4 -12.54 -25.29 -29.85
C SER A 4 -12.73 -25.47 -28.35
N ASN A 5 -11.64 -25.40 -27.57
CA ASN A 5 -11.71 -25.18 -26.12
C ASN A 5 -11.55 -23.68 -25.87
N ALA A 6 -12.67 -23.01 -25.65
CA ALA A 6 -12.72 -21.64 -25.17
C ALA A 6 -12.63 -21.67 -23.63
N THR A 7 -11.51 -21.23 -23.09
CA THR A 7 -11.36 -20.89 -21.66
C THR A 7 -12.01 -19.52 -21.43
N PRO A 8 -12.86 -19.32 -20.41
CA PRO A 8 -13.45 -18.01 -20.15
C PRO A 8 -12.40 -17.07 -19.51
N PRO A 9 -12.46 -15.75 -19.77
CA PRO A 9 -11.55 -14.80 -19.14
C PRO A 9 -11.89 -14.61 -17.66
N PHE A 10 -10.86 -14.68 -16.82
CA PHE A 10 -10.85 -14.20 -15.44
C PHE A 10 -11.00 -12.67 -15.46
N HIS A 11 -12.22 -12.14 -15.35
CA HIS A 11 -12.52 -10.82 -14.78
C HIS A 11 -14.03 -10.57 -14.84
N GLN A 12 -14.76 -11.01 -13.81
CA GLN A 12 -16.12 -10.55 -13.56
C GLN A 12 -16.48 -10.70 -12.08
N SER A 13 -15.99 -9.79 -11.23
CA SER A 13 -16.68 -9.45 -9.98
C SER A 13 -16.11 -8.19 -9.32
N LEU A 14 -16.33 -7.03 -9.93
CA LEU A 14 -16.54 -5.81 -9.15
C LEU A 14 -18.00 -5.44 -9.32
N ARG A 15 -18.83 -6.04 -8.45
CA ARG A 15 -20.26 -5.75 -8.41
C ARG A 15 -20.45 -4.32 -7.93
N THR A 16 -21.19 -3.58 -8.74
CA THR A 16 -21.66 -2.22 -8.52
C THR A 16 -22.52 -2.12 -7.26
N CYS A 17 -22.06 -1.45 -6.21
CA CYS A 17 -22.97 -0.85 -5.24
C CYS A 17 -23.45 0.50 -5.78
N ARG A 18 -24.62 0.52 -6.43
CA ARG A 18 -25.28 1.76 -6.85
C ARG A 18 -25.95 2.43 -5.67
N SER A 19 -25.30 3.42 -5.05
CA SER A 19 -25.98 4.40 -4.21
C SER A 19 -26.62 5.46 -5.11
N LYS A 20 -27.95 5.40 -5.27
CA LYS A 20 -28.72 6.43 -5.98
C LYS A 20 -28.65 7.75 -5.21
N VAL A 21 -27.91 8.73 -5.71
CA VAL A 21 -28.10 10.14 -5.31
C VAL A 21 -29.15 10.74 -6.23
N ILE A 22 -30.35 10.94 -5.71
CA ILE A 22 -31.43 11.66 -6.37
C ILE A 22 -31.11 13.16 -6.27
N VAL A 23 -30.72 13.78 -7.38
CA VAL A 23 -30.63 15.25 -7.47
C VAL A 23 -32.00 15.78 -7.87
N ALA A 24 -32.76 16.29 -6.91
CA ALA A 24 -34.00 17.00 -7.17
C ALA A 24 -33.69 18.41 -7.71
N ALA A 25 -34.11 18.69 -8.95
CA ALA A 25 -34.06 20.02 -9.54
C ALA A 25 -35.16 20.92 -8.95
N ALA A 26 -34.78 21.96 -8.20
CA ALA A 26 -35.69 23.01 -7.77
C ALA A 26 -35.61 24.21 -8.75
N LYS A 27 -36.74 24.56 -9.36
CA LYS A 27 -36.93 25.75 -10.20
C LYS A 27 -36.82 27.03 -9.37
N ASP A 28 -35.99 27.96 -9.82
CA ASP A 28 -35.94 29.33 -9.30
C ASP A 28 -37.23 30.11 -9.62
N LYS A 29 -37.83 30.71 -8.57
CA LYS A 29 -38.71 31.87 -8.68
C LYS A 29 -38.09 33.03 -7.90
N LYS A 30 -37.90 34.15 -8.62
CA LYS A 30 -37.54 35.49 -8.13
C LYS A 30 -38.27 35.88 -6.84
N GLY A 31 -37.53 36.47 -5.90
CA GLY A 31 -38.09 37.51 -5.02
C GLY A 31 -37.43 37.69 -3.65
N SER A 32 -36.86 38.89 -3.45
CA SER A 32 -36.76 39.64 -2.19
C SER A 32 -35.49 39.50 -1.32
N LYS A 33 -34.85 40.65 -1.12
CA LYS A 33 -33.77 40.94 -0.16
C LYS A 33 -34.25 40.71 1.29
N LYS A 34 -33.50 39.98 2.11
CA LYS A 34 -33.47 40.15 3.57
C LYS A 34 -32.05 39.92 4.10
N GLY A 35 -31.64 40.79 5.02
CA GLY A 35 -30.31 40.80 5.62
C GLY A 35 -29.96 39.47 6.27
N VAL A 36 -28.72 39.05 6.04
CA VAL A 36 -28.15 37.85 6.65
C VAL A 36 -28.04 38.11 8.14
N SER A 37 -28.97 37.53 8.91
CA SER A 37 -28.93 37.53 10.37
C SER A 37 -27.56 36.99 10.83
N ALA A 38 -26.89 37.69 11.75
CA ALA A 38 -25.62 37.25 12.33
C ALA A 38 -25.69 35.81 12.88
N LEU A 39 -26.88 35.36 13.28
CA LEU A 39 -27.16 34.00 13.71
C LEU A 39 -27.03 32.98 12.57
N ALA A 40 -27.42 33.32 11.34
CA ALA A 40 -27.28 32.44 10.17
C ALA A 40 -25.80 32.27 9.77
N GLY A 41 -24.99 33.33 9.90
CA GLY A 41 -23.54 33.26 9.71
C GLY A 41 -22.84 32.40 10.76
N LEU A 42 -23.27 32.48 12.02
CA LEU A 42 -22.78 31.64 13.13
C LEU A 42 -23.20 30.18 12.99
N ILE A 43 -24.44 29.91 12.57
CA ILE A 43 -24.92 28.53 12.30
C ILE A 43 -24.14 27.93 11.12
N LYS A 44 -23.94 28.69 10.03
CA LYS A 44 -23.13 28.22 8.90
C LYS A 44 -21.68 27.94 9.32
N LYS A 45 -21.04 28.86 10.06
CA LYS A 45 -19.67 28.66 10.57
C LYS A 45 -19.56 27.47 11.52
N LYS A 46 -20.59 27.21 12.32
CA LYS A 46 -20.64 26.06 13.23
C LYS A 46 -20.87 24.76 12.47
N ILE A 47 -21.74 24.75 11.45
CA ILE A 47 -21.92 23.60 10.55
C ILE A 47 -20.65 23.32 9.76
N ASP A 48 -19.98 24.36 9.24
CA ASP A 48 -18.71 24.22 8.50
C ASP A 48 -17.59 23.70 9.42
N ALA A 49 -17.50 24.20 10.67
CA ALA A 49 -16.53 23.71 11.66
C ALA A 49 -16.85 22.33 12.22
N GLU A 50 -18.13 21.97 12.38
CA GLU A 50 -18.56 20.63 12.77
C GLU A 50 -18.37 19.63 11.62
N ALA A 51 -18.59 20.05 10.37
CA ALA A 51 -18.27 19.27 9.18
C ALA A 51 -16.75 19.08 9.03
N GLU A 52 -15.95 20.13 9.25
CA GLU A 52 -14.48 20.04 9.26
C GLU A 52 -13.98 19.15 10.39
N SER A 53 -14.56 19.24 11.60
CA SER A 53 -14.21 18.40 12.74
C SER A 53 -14.71 16.95 12.59
N GLN A 54 -15.86 16.72 11.96
CA GLN A 54 -16.34 15.38 11.62
C GLN A 54 -15.51 14.78 10.50
N ASN A 55 -15.08 15.56 9.51
CA ASN A 55 -14.19 15.11 8.44
C ASN A 55 -12.80 14.81 9.01
N LEU A 56 -12.29 15.62 9.94
CA LEU A 56 -11.04 15.34 10.66
C LEU A 56 -11.14 14.10 11.56
N LYS A 57 -12.30 13.86 12.20
CA LYS A 57 -12.58 12.62 12.94
C LYS A 57 -12.75 11.41 12.02
N LEU A 58 -13.41 11.55 10.87
CA LEU A 58 -13.53 10.50 9.85
C LEU A 58 -12.17 10.19 9.20
N LEU A 59 -11.26 11.15 9.09
CA LEU A 59 -9.86 10.94 8.67
C LEU A 59 -8.97 10.33 9.77
N GLN A 60 -9.43 10.36 11.03
CA GLN A 60 -8.78 9.72 12.18
C GLN A 60 -9.36 8.33 12.50
N GLU A 61 -10.65 8.10 12.23
CA GLU A 61 -11.41 6.90 12.64
C GLU A 61 -11.90 6.05 11.44
N GLY A 62 -11.99 6.62 10.24
CA GLY A 62 -12.30 5.89 9.02
C GLY A 62 -11.05 5.21 8.49
N GLU A 63 -10.98 3.89 8.62
CA GLU A 63 -10.04 2.95 7.99
C GLU A 63 -9.06 3.60 6.99
N ARG A 64 -7.99 4.20 7.51
CA ARG A 64 -6.79 4.42 6.71
C ARG A 64 -6.41 3.03 6.21
N ALA A 65 -6.32 2.89 4.88
CA ALA A 65 -6.17 1.61 4.21
C ALA A 65 -5.23 0.68 4.99
N SER A 66 -5.76 -0.49 5.38
CA SER A 66 -4.97 -1.49 6.08
C SER A 66 -4.04 -2.18 5.06
N PRO A 67 -2.78 -2.52 5.43
CA PRO A 67 -1.89 -3.33 4.61
C PRO A 67 -2.55 -4.61 4.04
N SER A 68 -3.61 -5.11 4.69
CA SER A 68 -4.38 -6.27 4.23
C SER A 68 -5.00 -6.11 2.85
N GLN A 69 -5.50 -4.92 2.48
CA GLN A 69 -6.12 -4.70 1.16
C GLN A 69 -5.09 -4.78 0.01
N TYR A 70 -3.82 -4.58 0.33
CA TYR A 70 -2.69 -4.65 -0.60
C TYR A 70 -2.06 -6.05 -0.67
N ALA A 71 -2.46 -6.93 0.24
CA ALA A 71 -2.08 -8.34 0.22
C ALA A 71 -2.93 -9.18 -0.75
N GLU A 72 -4.05 -8.64 -1.23
CA GLU A 72 -4.93 -9.32 -2.19
C GLU A 72 -4.18 -9.68 -3.49
N PRO A 73 -4.35 -10.90 -4.03
CA PRO A 73 -3.64 -11.36 -5.21
C PRO A 73 -3.75 -10.43 -6.42
N GLU A 74 -4.93 -9.83 -6.64
CA GLU A 74 -5.19 -8.93 -7.75
C GLU A 74 -4.41 -7.62 -7.63
N VAL A 75 -4.33 -7.07 -6.41
CA VAL A 75 -3.57 -5.84 -6.15
C VAL A 75 -2.08 -6.14 -6.28
N ARG A 76 -1.60 -7.29 -5.79
CA ARG A 76 -0.21 -7.73 -5.98
C ARG A 76 0.13 -7.85 -7.46
N GLY A 77 -0.72 -8.48 -8.26
CA GLY A 77 -0.55 -8.59 -9.71
C GLY A 77 -0.40 -7.21 -10.37
N LEU A 78 -1.31 -6.28 -10.06
CA LEU A 78 -1.24 -4.90 -10.54
C LEU A 78 0.07 -4.21 -10.14
N LEU A 79 0.54 -4.39 -8.91
CA LEU A 79 1.80 -3.81 -8.44
C LEU A 79 2.99 -4.35 -9.23
N PHE A 80 3.04 -5.65 -9.51
CA PHE A 80 4.08 -6.24 -10.38
C PHE A 80 4.05 -5.63 -11.77
N ASP A 81 2.86 -5.51 -12.37
CA ASP A 81 2.69 -4.91 -13.69
C ASP A 81 3.16 -3.45 -13.69
N MET A 82 2.84 -2.69 -12.64
CA MET A 82 3.27 -1.30 -12.47
C MET A 82 4.79 -1.17 -12.37
N ILE A 83 5.45 -1.94 -11.51
CA ILE A 83 6.91 -1.86 -11.33
C ILE A 83 7.63 -2.27 -12.61
N ASN A 84 7.20 -3.38 -13.22
CA ASN A 84 7.79 -3.87 -14.46
C ASN A 84 7.61 -2.86 -15.59
N SER A 85 6.42 -2.25 -15.70
CA SER A 85 6.14 -1.20 -16.69
C SER A 85 6.99 0.05 -16.44
N TYR A 86 7.11 0.49 -15.20
CA TYR A 86 7.94 1.64 -14.82
C TYR A 86 9.42 1.41 -15.17
N TYR A 87 9.95 0.23 -14.84
CA TYR A 87 11.32 -0.14 -15.17
C TYR A 87 11.52 -0.24 -16.69
N LYS A 88 10.60 -0.88 -17.42
CA LYS A 88 10.68 -0.97 -18.89
C LYS A 88 10.70 0.40 -19.54
N ALA A 89 9.84 1.31 -19.09
CA ALA A 89 9.70 2.66 -19.61
C ALA A 89 10.89 3.55 -19.26
N THR A 90 11.29 3.60 -17.98
CA THR A 90 12.24 4.61 -17.46
C THR A 90 13.64 4.09 -17.18
N LYS A 91 13.84 2.76 -17.15
CA LYS A 91 15.07 2.08 -16.69
C LYS A 91 15.47 2.41 -15.25
N ARG A 92 14.52 2.85 -14.43
CA ARG A 92 14.67 3.09 -12.99
C ARG A 92 13.77 2.14 -12.21
N PHE A 93 14.19 1.79 -10.99
CA PHE A 93 13.33 1.06 -10.06
C PHE A 93 12.33 2.03 -9.42
N LEU A 94 11.07 1.60 -9.31
CA LEU A 94 10.02 2.39 -8.63
C LEU A 94 10.28 2.40 -7.13
N VAL A 95 10.66 1.23 -6.59
CA VAL A 95 11.18 1.02 -5.24
C VAL A 95 12.37 0.06 -5.38
N ASP A 96 13.44 0.28 -4.64
CA ASP A 96 14.71 -0.47 -4.76
C ASP A 96 15.04 -1.22 -3.47
N GLY A 97 15.76 -2.34 -3.58
CA GLY A 97 16.20 -3.14 -2.41
C GLY A 97 15.08 -3.84 -1.63
N VAL A 98 13.96 -4.17 -2.28
CA VAL A 98 12.79 -4.79 -1.64
C VAL A 98 12.52 -6.18 -2.22
N ASP A 99 12.33 -7.17 -1.35
CA ASP A 99 11.88 -8.50 -1.75
C ASP A 99 10.43 -8.52 -2.23
N LEU A 100 10.11 -9.44 -3.14
CA LEU A 100 8.78 -9.52 -3.74
C LEU A 100 7.65 -9.72 -2.72
N SER A 101 7.93 -10.38 -1.59
CA SER A 101 6.98 -10.59 -0.50
C SER A 101 6.64 -9.31 0.27
N GLN A 102 7.58 -8.35 0.36
CA GLN A 102 7.44 -7.09 1.08
C GLN A 102 7.05 -5.92 0.15
N LEU A 103 7.07 -6.17 -1.16
CA LEU A 103 6.78 -5.18 -2.19
C LEU A 103 5.47 -4.40 -2.01
N PRO A 104 4.33 -5.04 -1.65
CA PRO A 104 3.08 -4.30 -1.47
C PRO A 104 3.15 -3.27 -0.35
N GLU A 105 3.78 -3.63 0.76
CA GLU A 105 3.96 -2.75 1.91
C GLU A 105 4.94 -1.62 1.60
N ALA A 106 6.06 -1.94 0.92
CA ALA A 106 7.05 -0.94 0.54
C ALA A 106 6.49 0.11 -0.43
N ILE A 107 5.71 -0.30 -1.43
CA ILE A 107 5.03 0.66 -2.34
C ILE A 107 3.99 1.46 -1.58
N PHE A 108 3.21 0.81 -0.70
CA PHE A 108 2.18 1.49 0.05
C PHE A 108 2.74 2.61 0.94
N LEU A 109 3.89 2.37 1.58
CA LEU A 109 4.59 3.32 2.47
C LEU A 109 5.63 4.21 1.78
N ALA A 110 5.78 4.10 0.45
CA ALA A 110 6.82 4.81 -0.30
C ALA A 110 6.79 6.33 -0.10
N ASN A 111 7.96 6.95 -0.20
CA ASN A 111 8.17 8.40 -0.10
C ASN A 111 7.77 9.20 -1.36
N MET A 112 6.72 8.73 -2.02
CA MET A 112 6.18 9.32 -3.23
C MET A 112 4.70 8.98 -3.31
N CYS A 113 3.91 9.85 -3.92
CA CYS A 113 2.52 9.54 -4.24
C CYS A 113 2.51 8.63 -5.47
N ILE A 114 1.81 7.50 -5.36
CA ILE A 114 1.65 6.51 -6.43
C ILE A 114 0.16 6.27 -6.64
N LEU A 115 -0.31 6.47 -7.86
CA LEU A 115 -1.70 6.31 -8.27
C LEU A 115 -1.76 5.53 -9.58
N ALA A 116 -2.77 4.69 -9.76
CA ALA A 116 -3.05 4.07 -11.06
C ALA A 116 -4.53 4.10 -11.39
N HIS A 117 -4.84 4.23 -12.67
CA HIS A 117 -6.20 4.13 -13.21
C HIS A 117 -6.29 3.14 -14.37
N ASN A 118 -7.47 2.57 -14.59
CA ASN A 118 -7.77 1.82 -15.81
C ASN A 118 -7.89 2.80 -17.00
N ARG A 119 -7.71 2.33 -18.25
CA ARG A 119 -7.85 3.23 -19.41
C ARG A 119 -8.08 2.52 -20.74
N PHE A 120 -7.46 1.37 -20.94
CA PHE A 120 -7.30 0.78 -22.27
C PHE A 120 -8.27 -0.39 -22.52
N GLN A 121 -8.98 -0.86 -21.50
CA GLN A 121 -9.99 -1.90 -21.63
C GLN A 121 -11.19 -1.40 -22.44
N GLU A 122 -11.79 -2.30 -23.21
CA GLU A 122 -12.99 -2.00 -23.99
C GLU A 122 -14.14 -1.51 -23.07
N GLY A 123 -14.76 -0.40 -23.45
CA GLY A 123 -15.85 0.22 -22.68
C GLY A 123 -15.41 1.21 -21.59
N VAL A 124 -14.11 1.38 -21.33
CA VAL A 124 -13.60 2.41 -20.42
C VAL A 124 -13.58 3.76 -21.14
N THR A 125 -14.54 4.63 -20.80
CA THR A 125 -14.64 6.01 -21.33
C THR A 125 -14.24 7.07 -20.31
N ASP A 126 -14.29 6.73 -19.03
CA ASP A 126 -13.90 7.59 -17.91
C ASP A 126 -12.95 6.78 -17.00
N PRO A 127 -11.62 6.93 -17.14
CA PRO A 127 -10.62 6.24 -16.33
C PRO A 127 -10.91 6.33 -14.84
N GLN A 128 -10.94 5.19 -14.14
CA GLN A 128 -11.19 5.08 -12.70
C GLN A 128 -9.93 4.63 -11.99
N PHE A 129 -9.67 5.18 -10.80
CA PHE A 129 -8.55 4.74 -9.99
C PHE A 129 -8.72 3.27 -9.58
N ILE A 130 -7.66 2.51 -9.75
CA ILE A 130 -7.57 1.09 -9.37
C ILE A 130 -6.51 0.88 -8.29
N TYR A 131 -5.68 1.91 -8.02
CA TYR A 131 -4.68 1.89 -6.96
C TYR A 131 -4.35 3.30 -6.47
N ALA A 132 -4.08 3.43 -5.17
CA ALA A 132 -3.51 4.61 -4.53
C ALA A 132 -2.69 4.18 -3.30
N ASN A 133 -1.46 4.69 -3.14
CA ASN A 133 -0.67 4.42 -1.94
C ASN A 133 -1.02 5.37 -0.78
N LYS A 134 -0.42 5.15 0.40
CA LYS A 134 -0.72 5.92 1.62
C LYS A 134 -0.57 7.42 1.41
N ALA A 135 0.56 7.84 0.85
CA ALA A 135 0.85 9.25 0.60
C ALA A 135 -0.16 9.89 -0.36
N ALA A 136 -0.62 9.17 -1.38
CA ALA A 136 -1.65 9.66 -2.28
C ALA A 136 -3.03 9.74 -1.60
N LEU A 137 -3.41 8.75 -0.81
CA LEU A 137 -4.67 8.76 -0.06
C LEU A 137 -4.73 9.95 0.92
N GLU A 138 -3.64 10.19 1.64
CA GLU A 138 -3.52 11.34 2.56
C GLU A 138 -3.59 12.68 1.81
N LEU A 139 -2.89 12.80 0.67
CA LEU A 139 -2.90 14.03 -0.12
C LEU A 139 -4.28 14.35 -0.71
N TRP A 140 -5.05 13.33 -1.09
CA TRP A 140 -6.42 13.50 -1.60
C TRP A 140 -7.48 13.59 -0.51
N ASP A 141 -7.10 13.54 0.78
CA ASP A 141 -8.01 13.43 1.93
C ASP A 141 -9.07 12.32 1.69
N ALA A 142 -8.63 11.14 1.25
CA ALA A 142 -9.50 10.03 0.83
C ALA A 142 -9.16 8.72 1.53
N THR A 143 -10.17 7.90 1.80
CA THR A 143 -9.97 6.48 2.14
C THR A 143 -9.80 5.64 0.88
N TRP A 144 -9.30 4.39 1.02
CA TRP A 144 -9.18 3.46 -0.09
C TRP A 144 -10.52 3.24 -0.81
N ASN A 145 -11.59 2.99 -0.04
CA ASN A 145 -12.92 2.71 -0.58
C ASN A 145 -13.53 3.92 -1.31
N GLU A 146 -13.12 5.14 -0.98
CA GLU A 146 -13.55 6.35 -1.67
C GLU A 146 -12.71 6.62 -2.93
N MET A 147 -11.42 6.31 -2.89
CA MET A 147 -10.50 6.56 -4.01
C MET A 147 -10.66 5.53 -5.12
N ILE A 148 -10.73 4.24 -4.77
CA ILE A 148 -10.80 3.16 -5.77
C ILE A 148 -12.18 3.12 -6.42
N GLY A 149 -12.21 3.10 -7.75
CA GLY A 149 -13.42 3.24 -8.56
C GLY A 149 -13.83 4.69 -8.83
N MET A 150 -13.21 5.68 -8.14
CA MET A 150 -13.46 7.09 -8.43
C MET A 150 -12.92 7.45 -9.83
N PRO A 151 -13.72 8.10 -10.69
CA PRO A 151 -13.23 8.64 -11.94
C PRO A 151 -12.09 9.64 -11.72
N SER A 152 -10.98 9.43 -12.42
CA SER A 152 -9.77 10.24 -12.28
C SER A 152 -10.00 11.72 -12.66
N ARG A 153 -11.03 12.05 -13.45
CA ARG A 153 -11.45 13.45 -13.68
C ARG A 153 -11.87 14.19 -12.42
N LEU A 154 -12.39 13.49 -11.41
CA LEU A 154 -12.85 14.09 -10.15
C LEU A 154 -11.68 14.45 -9.21
N SER A 155 -10.48 13.94 -9.48
CA SER A 155 -9.24 14.32 -8.78
C SER A 155 -8.65 15.65 -9.27
N ALA A 156 -9.22 16.23 -10.32
CA ALA A 156 -8.83 17.49 -10.90
C ALA A 156 -9.95 18.52 -10.73
N ALA A 157 -9.60 19.80 -10.61
CA ALA A 157 -10.61 20.85 -10.51
C ALA A 157 -11.57 20.77 -11.72
N PRO A 158 -12.86 21.06 -11.57
CA PRO A 158 -13.83 21.02 -12.66
C PRO A 158 -13.62 22.13 -13.71
N ASP A 159 -12.58 22.94 -13.54
CA ASP A 159 -12.16 23.96 -14.49
C ASP A 159 -11.78 23.33 -15.83
N GLN A 160 -12.28 23.91 -16.92
CA GLN A 160 -12.13 23.35 -18.25
C GLN A 160 -10.66 23.23 -18.67
N ALA A 161 -9.84 24.24 -18.38
CA ALA A 161 -8.42 24.21 -18.74
C ALA A 161 -7.68 23.10 -17.98
N VAL A 162 -8.00 22.89 -16.70
CA VAL A 162 -7.41 21.82 -15.90
C VAL A 162 -7.80 20.43 -16.42
N GLN A 163 -9.03 20.26 -16.88
CA GLN A 163 -9.50 19.00 -17.48
C GLN A 163 -8.86 18.74 -18.85
N GLU A 164 -8.70 19.77 -19.67
CA GLU A 164 -8.01 19.70 -20.97
C GLU A 164 -6.53 19.33 -20.79
N ASP A 165 -5.83 19.99 -19.86
CA ASP A 165 -4.43 19.68 -19.53
C ASP A 165 -4.25 18.23 -19.04
N ARG A 166 -5.20 17.75 -18.22
CA ARG A 166 -5.22 16.34 -17.78
C ARG A 166 -5.38 15.41 -18.98
N LEU A 167 -6.36 15.64 -19.86
CA LEU A 167 -6.60 14.79 -21.02
C LEU A 167 -5.39 14.77 -21.95
N ALA A 168 -4.80 15.93 -22.23
CA ALA A 168 -3.59 16.06 -23.04
C ALA A 168 -2.43 15.23 -22.46
N LEU A 169 -2.24 15.25 -21.14
CA LEU A 169 -1.24 14.41 -20.48
C LEU A 169 -1.50 12.91 -20.67
N LEU A 170 -2.74 12.46 -20.44
CA LEU A 170 -3.11 11.05 -20.57
C LEU A 170 -2.89 10.55 -21.99
N ASP A 171 -3.27 11.36 -22.98
CA ASP A 171 -3.11 11.06 -24.41
C ASP A 171 -1.65 11.07 -24.82
N ALA A 172 -0.84 12.02 -24.31
CA ALA A 172 0.59 12.06 -24.55
C ALA A 172 1.28 10.78 -24.05
N ALA A 173 0.98 10.34 -22.83
CA ALA A 173 1.51 9.08 -22.29
C ALA A 173 1.04 7.86 -23.10
N ALA A 174 -0.24 7.82 -23.49
CA ALA A 174 -0.82 6.71 -24.23
C ALA A 174 -0.20 6.52 -25.62
N ASN A 175 0.09 7.64 -26.29
CA ASN A 175 0.63 7.70 -27.65
C ASN A 175 2.16 7.76 -27.69
N SER A 176 2.81 7.92 -26.53
CA SER A 176 4.28 7.95 -26.44
C SER A 176 4.87 6.61 -26.86
N LYS A 177 5.91 6.66 -27.72
CA LYS A 177 6.68 5.47 -28.13
C LYS A 177 7.42 4.82 -26.96
N SER A 178 7.85 5.63 -25.99
CA SER A 178 8.48 5.13 -24.77
C SER A 178 7.47 4.67 -23.73
N GLY A 179 6.18 4.98 -23.93
CA GLY A 179 5.10 4.58 -23.03
C GLY A 179 5.01 5.42 -21.75
N PHE A 180 5.72 6.54 -21.66
CA PHE A 180 5.67 7.45 -20.53
C PHE A 180 5.92 8.92 -20.91
N VAL A 181 5.61 9.81 -19.97
CA VAL A 181 5.88 11.26 -19.97
C VAL A 181 6.35 11.67 -18.57
N GLU A 182 7.20 12.69 -18.49
CA GLU A 182 7.80 13.17 -17.23
C GLU A 182 7.67 14.68 -17.08
N ASN A 183 8.00 15.16 -15.88
CA ASN A 183 8.06 16.58 -15.53
C ASN A 183 6.73 17.32 -15.75
N TYR A 184 5.62 16.58 -15.69
CA TYR A 184 4.30 17.20 -15.71
C TYR A 184 4.02 17.88 -14.37
N GLU A 185 3.38 19.04 -14.46
CA GLU A 185 2.79 19.72 -13.30
C GLU A 185 1.33 20.03 -13.60
N GLY A 186 0.48 19.95 -12.58
CA GLY A 186 -0.94 20.25 -12.80
C GLY A 186 -1.70 20.45 -11.50
N TRP A 187 -2.73 21.27 -11.55
CA TRP A 187 -3.62 21.48 -10.41
C TRP A 187 -4.56 20.30 -10.22
N ARG A 188 -4.71 19.89 -8.96
CA ARG A 188 -5.56 18.81 -8.48
C ARG A 188 -6.38 19.29 -7.30
N VAL A 189 -7.43 18.54 -7.00
CA VAL A 189 -8.34 18.81 -5.88
C VAL A 189 -8.56 17.50 -5.11
N GLY A 190 -8.38 17.56 -3.80
CA GLY A 190 -8.74 16.47 -2.88
C GLY A 190 -10.26 16.37 -2.68
N LEU A 191 -10.72 15.29 -2.06
CA LEU A 191 -12.14 15.07 -1.77
C LEU A 191 -12.70 16.10 -0.77
N SER A 192 -11.84 16.61 0.11
CA SER A 192 -12.14 17.73 1.02
C SER A 192 -12.31 19.08 0.31
N GLY A 193 -11.93 19.18 -0.97
CA GLY A 193 -11.92 20.43 -1.75
C GLY A 193 -10.61 21.20 -1.70
N LYS A 194 -9.61 20.76 -0.92
CA LYS A 194 -8.26 21.37 -0.91
C LYS A 194 -7.61 21.22 -2.28
N ARG A 195 -7.00 22.30 -2.79
CA ARG A 195 -6.28 22.28 -4.06
C ARG A 195 -4.77 22.23 -3.82
N PHE A 196 -4.09 21.56 -4.73
CA PHE A 196 -2.64 21.47 -4.74
C PHE A 196 -2.18 21.26 -6.18
N LYS A 197 -0.97 21.70 -6.49
CA LYS A 197 -0.32 21.47 -7.77
C LYS A 197 0.67 20.32 -7.62
N ILE A 198 0.42 19.20 -8.28
CA ILE A 198 1.39 18.10 -8.36
C ILE A 198 2.55 18.53 -9.25
N LYS A 199 3.79 18.14 -8.91
CA LYS A 199 5.00 18.55 -9.62
C LYS A 199 5.90 17.36 -9.93
N GLY A 200 6.65 17.46 -11.02
CA GLY A 200 7.63 16.43 -11.40
C GLY A 200 6.98 15.07 -11.71
N VAL A 201 5.73 15.06 -12.17
CA VAL A 201 4.97 13.81 -12.33
C VAL A 201 5.53 12.99 -13.49
N THR A 202 5.77 11.72 -13.21
CA THR A 202 6.00 10.68 -14.23
C THR A 202 4.71 9.90 -14.42
N LEU A 203 4.11 10.00 -15.61
CA LEU A 203 2.94 9.21 -16.00
C LEU A 203 3.38 8.17 -17.03
N PHE A 204 3.09 6.89 -16.77
CA PHE A 204 3.47 5.77 -17.63
C PHE A 204 2.31 4.80 -17.85
N ASN A 205 2.32 4.11 -18.98
CA ASN A 205 1.34 3.07 -19.27
C ASN A 205 1.69 1.80 -18.49
N VAL A 206 0.68 1.21 -17.85
CA VAL A 206 0.78 -0.09 -17.17
C VAL A 206 0.42 -1.18 -18.16
N VAL A 207 1.33 -2.13 -18.31
CA VAL A 207 1.25 -3.27 -19.20
C VAL A 207 1.31 -4.55 -18.37
N ASP A 208 0.38 -5.45 -18.61
CA ASP A 208 0.33 -6.73 -17.92
C ASP A 208 1.40 -7.72 -18.43
N PHE A 209 1.37 -8.94 -17.88
CA PHE A 209 2.27 -10.01 -18.27
C PHE A 209 2.03 -10.53 -19.70
N THR A 210 0.84 -10.36 -20.29
CA THR A 210 0.54 -10.76 -21.67
C THR A 210 1.03 -9.71 -22.68
N GLY A 211 1.36 -8.50 -22.21
CA GLY A 211 1.82 -7.40 -23.03
C GLY A 211 0.71 -6.41 -23.39
N ASP A 212 -0.48 -6.57 -22.82
CA ASP A 212 -1.62 -5.71 -23.05
C ASP A 212 -1.58 -4.49 -22.12
N LYS A 213 -1.94 -3.33 -22.66
CA LYS A 213 -2.05 -2.11 -21.83
C LYS A 213 -3.32 -2.24 -20.98
N ILE A 214 -3.17 -2.17 -19.67
CA ILE A 214 -4.29 -2.27 -18.72
C ILE A 214 -4.64 -0.94 -18.06
N GLY A 215 -3.73 0.04 -18.06
CA GLY A 215 -3.97 1.30 -17.39
C GLY A 215 -2.82 2.28 -17.53
N GLN A 216 -2.83 3.30 -16.68
CA GLN A 216 -1.71 4.22 -16.52
C GLN A 216 -1.49 4.52 -15.04
N ALA A 217 -0.24 4.74 -14.67
CA ALA A 217 0.15 5.07 -13.32
C ALA A 217 0.95 6.38 -13.29
N ALA A 218 0.69 7.18 -12.26
CA ALA A 218 1.34 8.45 -11.99
C ALA A 218 2.15 8.36 -10.70
N VAL A 219 3.39 8.84 -10.76
CA VAL A 219 4.34 8.87 -9.65
C VAL A 219 4.92 10.26 -9.52
N PHE A 220 4.95 10.79 -8.30
CA PHE A 220 5.58 12.07 -7.98
C PHE A 220 5.91 12.14 -6.49
N ASN A 221 6.90 12.94 -6.13
CA ASN A 221 7.35 13.12 -4.74
C ASN A 221 7.21 14.56 -4.24
N GLN A 222 6.64 15.46 -5.04
CA GLN A 222 6.55 16.88 -4.69
C GLN A 222 5.20 17.46 -5.13
N TYR A 223 4.63 18.31 -4.29
CA TYR A 223 3.47 19.11 -4.63
C TYR A 223 3.56 20.50 -4.00
N GLU A 224 2.76 21.44 -4.51
CA GLU A 224 2.70 22.82 -4.05
C GLU A 224 1.26 23.13 -3.60
N LEU A 225 1.13 23.68 -2.40
CA LEU A 225 -0.15 24.11 -1.83
C LEU A 225 -0.59 25.44 -2.44
N GLU A 226 -1.85 25.83 -2.24
CA GLU A 226 -2.39 27.10 -2.78
C GLU A 226 -1.65 28.35 -2.28
N ASP A 227 -1.02 28.29 -1.10
CA ASP A 227 -0.22 29.38 -0.55
C ASP A 227 1.20 29.45 -1.13
N GLY A 228 1.54 28.57 -2.07
CA GLY A 228 2.87 28.47 -2.69
C GLY A 228 3.87 27.63 -1.90
N THR A 229 3.46 27.05 -0.75
CA THR A 229 4.31 26.15 0.03
C THR A 229 4.54 24.87 -0.75
N VAL A 230 5.82 24.56 -1.00
CA VAL A 230 6.22 23.35 -1.69
C VAL A 230 6.52 22.27 -0.67
N VAL A 231 5.77 21.17 -0.73
CA VAL A 231 5.90 20.02 0.15
C VAL A 231 6.58 18.88 -0.61
N GLN A 232 7.59 18.29 0.01
CA GLN A 232 8.18 17.03 -0.42
C GLN A 232 7.49 15.90 0.33
N VAL A 233 7.08 14.86 -0.40
CA VAL A 233 6.49 13.66 0.19
C VAL A 233 7.59 12.93 0.95
N THR A 234 7.52 12.98 2.26
CA THR A 234 8.33 12.12 3.14
C THR A 234 7.49 10.89 3.41
N GLY A 235 7.89 9.74 2.85
CA GLY A 235 7.25 8.47 3.17
C GLY A 235 7.52 8.11 4.63
N ASP A 236 6.78 7.14 5.14
CA ASP A 236 7.19 6.49 6.37
C ASP A 236 8.47 5.70 6.08
N VAL A 237 9.36 5.59 7.07
CA VAL A 237 10.55 4.74 6.93
C VAL A 237 10.07 3.30 6.83
N TRP A 238 9.98 2.78 5.61
CA TRP A 238 9.92 1.35 5.39
C TRP A 238 11.27 0.78 5.83
N GLN A 239 11.27 0.13 7.00
CA GLN A 239 12.35 -0.78 7.36
C GLN A 239 11.92 -2.15 6.85
N PRO A 240 12.73 -2.87 6.05
CA PRO A 240 12.45 -4.26 5.77
C PRO A 240 12.26 -4.94 7.13
N ALA A 241 11.14 -5.63 7.31
CA ALA A 241 11.04 -6.53 8.44
C ALA A 241 12.24 -7.47 8.30
N GLU A 242 13.10 -7.48 9.32
CA GLU A 242 14.27 -8.34 9.38
C GLU A 242 13.74 -9.74 9.06
N ILE A 243 14.21 -10.34 7.96
CA ILE A 243 13.76 -11.66 7.57
C ILE A 243 14.20 -12.56 8.71
N GLU A 244 13.29 -12.94 9.60
CA GLU A 244 13.54 -14.00 10.57
C GLU A 244 13.72 -15.27 9.73
N VAL A 245 14.96 -15.53 9.34
CA VAL A 245 15.32 -16.78 8.69
C VAL A 245 14.94 -17.87 9.69
N PRO A 246 13.99 -18.75 9.35
CA PRO A 246 13.60 -19.81 10.27
C PRO A 246 14.85 -20.62 10.61
N PRO A 247 15.02 -21.04 11.87
CA PRO A 247 16.21 -21.79 12.27
C PRO A 247 16.33 -23.04 11.41
N SER A 248 17.52 -23.31 10.91
CA SER A 248 17.77 -24.50 10.10
C SER A 248 17.90 -25.75 10.96
N ALA A 249 17.87 -26.93 10.33
CA ALA A 249 18.18 -28.18 11.01
C ALA A 249 19.58 -28.14 11.69
N GLY A 250 20.55 -27.47 11.06
CA GLY A 250 21.88 -27.28 11.63
C GLY A 250 21.89 -26.39 12.88
N ASP A 251 21.01 -25.41 12.97
CA ASP A 251 20.88 -24.56 14.16
C ASP A 251 20.27 -25.32 15.34
N VAL A 252 19.33 -26.22 15.07
CA VAL A 252 18.75 -27.12 16.08
C VAL A 252 19.81 -28.12 16.56
N GLU A 253 20.55 -28.75 15.65
CA GLU A 253 21.63 -29.68 15.99
C GLU A 253 22.73 -29.00 16.80
N ALA A 254 23.17 -27.80 16.41
CA ALA A 254 24.14 -27.02 17.17
C ALA A 254 23.65 -26.69 18.58
N ALA A 255 22.36 -26.39 18.74
CA ALA A 255 21.75 -26.15 20.05
C ALA A 255 21.67 -27.43 20.91
N GLU A 256 21.40 -28.59 20.31
CA GLU A 256 21.43 -29.89 21.00
C GLU A 256 22.83 -30.21 21.50
N VAL A 257 23.84 -30.08 20.64
CA VAL A 257 25.25 -30.27 21.00
C VAL A 257 25.65 -29.34 22.15
N ALA A 258 25.29 -28.06 22.07
CA ALA A 258 25.60 -27.10 23.12
C ALA A 258 24.91 -27.40 24.47
N VAL A 259 23.73 -28.05 24.45
CA VAL A 259 23.05 -28.54 25.66
C VAL A 259 23.75 -29.78 26.22
N GLU A 260 24.19 -30.69 25.36
CA GLU A 260 24.92 -31.89 25.77
C GLU A 260 26.29 -31.55 26.38
N GLU A 261 27.04 -30.65 25.75
CA GLU A 261 28.31 -30.12 26.27
C GLU A 261 28.14 -29.49 27.65
N GLN A 262 27.11 -28.65 27.84
CA GLN A 262 26.85 -28.02 29.13
C GLN A 262 26.40 -29.04 30.17
N ALA A 263 25.61 -30.06 29.77
CA ALA A 263 25.24 -31.14 30.66
C ALA A 263 26.45 -31.96 31.09
N ALA A 264 27.40 -32.21 30.19
CA ALA A 264 28.67 -32.87 30.50
C ALA A 264 29.52 -32.02 31.47
N ALA A 265 29.56 -30.69 31.28
CA ALA A 265 30.24 -29.79 32.20
C ALA A 265 29.64 -29.83 33.63
N VAL A 266 28.31 -29.86 33.74
CA VAL A 266 27.62 -30.02 35.03
C VAL A 266 27.95 -31.36 35.68
N ARG A 267 28.00 -32.46 34.91
CA ARG A 267 28.39 -33.79 35.42
C ARG A 267 29.83 -33.80 35.90
N HIS A 268 30.74 -33.23 35.12
CA HIS A 268 32.16 -33.13 35.48
C HIS A 268 32.37 -32.36 36.80
N LEU A 269 31.66 -31.25 37.01
CA LEU A 269 31.71 -30.50 38.27
C LEU A 269 31.27 -31.36 39.47
N LYS A 270 30.26 -32.22 39.31
CA LYS A 270 29.73 -33.05 40.39
C LYS A 270 30.56 -34.31 40.64
N GLU A 271 30.99 -34.98 39.58
CA GLU A 271 31.62 -36.30 39.63
C GLU A 271 33.14 -36.20 39.78
N ALA A 272 33.80 -35.38 38.96
CA ALA A 272 35.26 -35.27 38.94
C ALA A 272 35.79 -34.31 40.00
N LEU A 273 35.04 -33.23 40.27
CA LEU A 273 35.43 -32.20 41.24
C LEU A 273 34.70 -32.32 42.59
N GLY A 274 33.80 -33.30 42.73
CA GLY A 274 33.08 -33.59 43.97
C GLY A 274 32.16 -32.47 44.46
N LYS A 275 31.80 -31.51 43.59
CA LYS A 275 30.98 -30.36 43.96
C LYS A 275 29.52 -30.76 44.14
N THR A 276 28.89 -30.14 45.11
CA THR A 276 27.49 -30.35 45.48
C THR A 276 26.57 -29.37 44.76
N ASN A 277 25.25 -29.59 44.82
CA ASN A 277 24.26 -28.66 44.26
C ASN A 277 24.24 -27.28 44.97
N MET A 278 24.92 -27.14 46.12
CA MET A 278 25.02 -25.89 46.86
C MET A 278 26.21 -25.04 46.42
N ASP A 279 27.13 -25.61 45.64
CA ASP A 279 28.28 -24.87 45.13
C ASP A 279 27.84 -23.84 44.07
N PRO A 280 28.26 -22.56 44.20
CA PRO A 280 27.87 -21.51 43.26
C PRO A 280 28.19 -21.85 41.79
N GLU A 281 29.29 -22.56 41.56
CA GLU A 281 29.69 -22.99 40.21
C GLU A 281 28.74 -24.04 39.62
N VAL A 282 28.25 -24.98 40.43
CA VAL A 282 27.25 -25.97 39.99
C VAL A 282 25.91 -25.30 39.74
N GLN A 283 25.53 -24.32 40.58
CA GLN A 283 24.31 -23.55 40.38
C GLN A 283 24.35 -22.71 39.11
N ALA A 284 25.47 -22.04 38.84
CA ALA A 284 25.68 -21.28 37.61
C ALA A 284 25.64 -22.19 36.37
N ALA A 285 26.34 -23.32 36.40
CA ALA A 285 26.37 -24.26 35.27
C ALA A 285 24.99 -24.90 34.99
N VAL A 286 24.21 -25.19 36.04
CA VAL A 286 22.83 -25.69 35.92
C VAL A 286 21.88 -24.61 35.41
N ALA A 287 22.03 -23.36 35.84
CA ALA A 287 21.24 -22.24 35.33
C ALA A 287 21.50 -22.01 33.83
N GLU A 288 22.77 -22.07 33.42
CA GLU A 288 23.15 -22.00 32.01
C GLU A 288 22.61 -23.20 31.20
N LEU A 289 22.68 -24.41 31.75
CA LEU A 289 22.08 -25.60 31.12
C LEU A 289 20.57 -25.42 30.90
N LYS A 290 19.86 -24.85 31.89
CA LYS A 290 18.43 -24.57 31.78
C LYS A 290 18.16 -23.55 30.67
N ALA A 291 18.90 -22.45 30.62
CA ALA A 291 18.77 -21.43 29.58
C ALA A 291 19.04 -22.00 28.17
N ARG A 292 20.07 -22.85 28.02
CA ARG A 292 20.38 -23.52 26.75
C ARG A 292 19.27 -24.49 26.32
N LYS A 293 18.66 -25.21 27.27
CA LYS A 293 17.51 -26.10 26.98
C LYS A 293 16.27 -25.32 26.54
N GLU A 294 15.95 -24.21 27.21
CA GLU A 294 14.84 -23.34 26.82
C GLU A 294 15.07 -22.78 25.40
N LYS A 295 16.29 -22.31 25.12
CA LYS A 295 16.66 -21.83 23.78
C LYS A 295 16.53 -22.92 22.71
N MET A 296 17.00 -24.13 22.99
CA MET A 296 16.89 -25.27 22.07
C MET A 296 15.41 -25.66 21.81
N GLN A 297 14.55 -25.62 22.83
CA GLN A 297 13.12 -25.88 22.64
C GLN A 297 12.45 -24.83 21.76
N VAL A 298 12.77 -23.54 21.95
CA VAL A 298 12.26 -22.46 21.08
C VAL A 298 12.72 -22.65 19.64
N LEU A 299 13.99 -22.98 19.42
CA LEU A 299 14.52 -23.24 18.08
C LEU A 299 13.83 -24.44 17.41
N LYS A 300 13.57 -25.53 18.15
CA LYS A 300 12.83 -26.68 17.65
C LYS A 300 11.40 -26.34 17.25
N SER A 301 10.67 -25.62 18.10
CA SER A 301 9.30 -25.18 17.79
C SER A 301 9.27 -24.34 16.51
N LYS A 302 10.15 -23.33 16.42
CA LYS A 302 10.24 -22.48 15.23
C LYS A 302 10.62 -23.27 13.96
N PHE A 303 11.50 -24.27 14.07
CA PHE A 303 11.85 -25.13 12.94
C PHE A 303 10.67 -26.01 12.51
N GLU A 304 9.99 -26.66 13.45
CA GLU A 304 8.82 -27.51 13.17
C GLU A 304 7.67 -26.69 12.55
N GLU A 305 7.42 -25.48 13.06
CA GLU A 305 6.45 -24.54 12.47
C GLU A 305 6.83 -24.16 11.03
N ALA A 306 8.11 -23.90 10.77
CA ALA A 306 8.60 -23.57 9.43
C ALA A 306 8.47 -24.75 8.44
N VAL A 307 8.79 -25.97 8.89
CA VAL A 307 8.61 -27.19 8.08
C VAL A 307 7.12 -27.42 7.80
N ALA A 308 6.26 -27.31 8.81
CA ALA A 308 4.81 -27.46 8.63
C ALA A 308 4.21 -26.40 7.68
N ALA A 309 4.68 -25.15 7.76
CA ALA A 309 4.28 -24.11 6.83
C ALA A 309 4.73 -24.40 5.39
N SER A 310 5.93 -24.97 5.21
CA SER A 310 6.43 -25.41 3.91
C SER A 310 5.62 -26.58 3.34
N ASP A 311 5.32 -27.59 4.15
CA ASP A 311 4.53 -28.76 3.74
C ASP A 311 3.10 -28.36 3.37
N ALA A 312 2.47 -27.49 4.16
CA ALA A 312 1.13 -26.97 3.87
C ALA A 312 1.06 -26.14 2.57
N ALA A 313 2.15 -25.47 2.20
CA ALA A 313 2.25 -24.74 0.94
C ALA A 313 2.41 -25.67 -0.28
N PHE A 314 2.87 -26.91 -0.07
CA PHE A 314 3.10 -27.91 -1.11
C PHE A 314 1.92 -28.88 -1.31
N ASP A 315 1.14 -29.15 -0.25
CA ASP A 315 -0.04 -30.05 -0.28
C ASP A 315 -1.34 -29.36 -0.77
N SER A 316 -1.30 -28.06 -1.09
CA SER A 316 -2.46 -27.28 -1.56
C SER A 316 -2.64 -27.24 -3.09
N ASP A 317 -1.82 -27.96 -3.86
CA ASP A 317 -1.94 -28.16 -5.32
C ASP A 317 -2.53 -29.55 -5.68
#